data_AF-A0A372JG17-F1
#
_entry.id   AF-A0A372JG17-F1
#
_cell.length_a   1.000
_cell.length_b   1.000
_cell.length_c   1.000
_cell.angle_alpha   90.00
_cell.angle_beta   90.00
_cell.angle_gamma   90.00
#
_symmetry.space_group_name_H-M   'P 1'
#
loop_
_entity.id
_entity.type
_entity.pdbx_description
1 polymer ?
#
loop_
_entity_poly.entity_id
_entity_poly.type
_entity_poly.pdbx_seq_one_letter_code
_entity_poly.pdbx_strand_id
1 'polypeptide(L)'
;MTSAQAYQYVRPSALTGAGLGLSTSGGTTASGGRTDHPHFFSGLLTRAAPAAAGLLGLADVARTRYHRPRPTGMRDPVVTCNGDRLRMESFSACGGVYARLDVLQDALDGEVVDLGTTNVDVNGPLREALARVGGDEPLHLAVGTGELVVTTLDGATVEKKVPLPDRWLRGFAEVQVIASAFDPRAELTAAEAVRFLRGLPAGRGGADALWAVPAG
;
A
#
# COMPACT_ATOMS: atom_id res chain seq x y z
N MET A 1 -7.83 48.30 4.93
CA MET A 1 -7.63 47.38 6.05
C MET A 1 -7.06 46.09 5.51
N THR A 2 -5.80 45.78 5.82
CA THR A 2 -5.13 44.54 5.38
C THR A 2 -5.54 43.44 6.35
N SER A 3 -6.31 42.47 5.88
CA SER A 3 -6.69 41.30 6.66
C SER A 3 -5.46 40.41 6.86
N ALA A 4 -4.90 40.39 8.07
CA ALA A 4 -3.85 39.46 8.44
C ALA A 4 -4.45 38.04 8.48
N GLN A 5 -3.98 37.16 7.61
CA GLN A 5 -4.33 35.74 7.65
C GLN A 5 -3.40 35.02 8.62
N ALA A 6 -3.96 34.48 9.71
CA ALA A 6 -3.23 33.63 10.64
C ALA A 6 -3.19 32.20 10.08
N TYR A 7 -1.98 31.67 9.91
CA TYR A 7 -1.74 30.29 9.49
C TYR A 7 -1.16 29.50 10.66
N GLN A 8 -1.78 28.37 11.01
CA GLN A 8 -1.26 27.45 12.02
C GLN A 8 -0.44 26.36 11.36
N TYR A 9 0.80 26.20 11.81
CA TYR A 9 1.71 25.17 11.32
C TYR A 9 2.04 24.23 12.48
N VAL A 10 2.05 22.93 12.20
CA VAL A 10 2.34 21.88 13.19
C VAL A 10 3.79 21.97 13.69
N ARG A 11 4.69 22.50 12.86
CA ARG A 11 6.06 22.83 13.22
C ARG A 11 6.60 23.99 12.35
N PRO A 12 7.65 24.71 12.77
CA PRO A 12 8.33 25.66 11.90
C PRO A 12 8.94 24.97 10.68
N SER A 13 8.83 25.60 9.51
CA SER A 13 9.68 25.27 8.36
C SER A 13 11.13 25.62 8.70
N ALA A 14 12.08 24.73 8.37
CA ALA A 14 13.48 24.90 8.74
C ALA A 14 14.40 24.45 7.61
N LEU A 15 15.41 25.27 7.32
CA LEU A 15 16.56 24.90 6.51
C LEU A 15 17.67 24.43 7.45
N THR A 16 18.15 23.21 7.23
CA THR A 16 19.26 22.62 7.98
C THR A 16 20.40 22.29 7.03
N GLY A 17 21.60 22.00 7.56
CA GLY A 17 22.71 21.51 6.75
C GLY A 17 22.42 20.19 6.00
N ALA A 18 21.37 19.46 6.40
CA ALA A 18 20.91 18.22 5.78
C ALA A 18 19.78 18.43 4.74
N GLY A 19 19.23 19.64 4.61
CA GLY A 19 18.19 19.97 3.64
C GLY A 19 17.10 20.92 4.15
N LEU A 20 16.12 21.20 3.27
CA LEU A 20 14.98 22.07 3.51
C LEU A 20 13.75 21.26 3.95
N GLY A 21 13.24 21.54 5.15
CA GLY A 21 11.97 21.03 5.65
C GLY A 21 10.89 22.11 5.63
N LEU A 22 9.79 21.85 4.93
CA LEU A 22 8.62 22.73 4.88
C LEU A 22 7.47 22.14 5.70
N SER A 23 6.76 22.96 6.47
CA SER A 23 5.48 22.61 7.09
C SER A 23 4.35 23.29 6.34
N THR A 24 3.24 22.58 6.12
CA THR A 24 2.00 23.16 5.58
C THR A 24 1.08 23.59 6.71
N SER A 25 0.20 24.53 6.42
CA SER A 25 -0.80 25.08 7.35
C SER A 25 -2.18 24.54 7.01
N GLY A 26 -2.44 23.29 7.39
CA GLY A 26 -3.66 22.57 7.04
C GLY A 26 -3.92 22.50 5.53
N GLY A 27 -5.08 21.97 5.14
CA GLY A 27 -5.56 21.94 3.76
C GLY A 27 -7.09 22.01 3.70
N THR A 28 -7.62 22.44 2.55
CA THR A 28 -9.05 22.31 2.24
C THR A 28 -9.28 20.95 1.60
N THR A 29 -10.14 20.11 2.18
CA THR A 29 -10.56 18.83 1.60
C THR A 29 -11.37 19.05 0.32
N ALA A 30 -11.59 17.99 -0.47
CA ALA A 30 -12.48 18.03 -1.63
C ALA A 30 -13.93 18.50 -1.29
N SER A 31 -14.37 18.34 -0.04
CA SER A 31 -15.64 18.85 0.49
C SER A 31 -15.59 20.30 1.01
N GLY A 32 -14.45 20.99 0.87
CA GLY A 32 -14.28 22.41 1.20
C GLY A 32 -14.03 22.72 2.68
N GLY A 33 -13.93 21.71 3.54
CA GLY A 33 -13.61 21.87 4.96
C GLY A 33 -12.11 22.06 5.19
N ARG A 34 -11.73 22.94 6.12
CA ARG A 34 -10.34 23.02 6.59
C ARG A 34 -10.08 21.89 7.58
N THR A 35 -9.14 21.02 7.28
CA THR A 35 -8.72 19.96 8.18
C THR A 35 -7.23 20.08 8.50
N ASP A 36 -6.92 19.99 9.79
CA ASP A 36 -5.56 19.76 10.27
C ASP A 36 -5.23 18.30 9.92
N HIS A 37 -4.23 18.10 9.04
CA HIS A 37 -3.81 16.79 8.53
C HIS A 37 -4.85 16.11 7.61
N PRO A 38 -4.82 16.34 6.28
CA PRO A 38 -5.63 15.56 5.36
C PRO A 38 -5.11 14.13 5.34
N HIS A 39 -5.74 13.27 6.14
CA HIS A 39 -5.77 11.84 5.90
C HIS A 39 -6.68 11.60 4.69
N PHE A 40 -6.32 10.65 3.84
CA PHE A 40 -7.18 10.19 2.76
C PHE A 40 -8.25 9.24 3.29
N PHE A 41 -7.88 8.42 4.28
CA PHE A 41 -8.75 7.44 4.92
C PHE A 41 -8.37 7.26 6.38
N SER A 42 -9.37 7.02 7.24
CA SER A 42 -9.18 6.50 8.59
C SER A 42 -10.34 5.57 8.95
N GLY A 43 -10.05 4.33 9.32
CA GLY A 43 -11.08 3.35 9.63
C GLY A 43 -10.58 1.96 10.00
N LEU A 44 -11.52 1.12 10.39
CA LEU A 44 -11.32 -0.30 10.61
C LEU A 44 -11.42 -1.09 9.31
N LEU A 45 -10.62 -2.14 9.20
CA LEU A 45 -10.78 -3.16 8.18
C LEU A 45 -11.65 -4.28 8.72
N THR A 46 -12.81 -4.51 8.11
CA THR A 46 -13.77 -5.54 8.58
C THR A 46 -13.22 -6.97 8.41
N ARG A 47 -12.17 -7.12 7.58
CA ARG A 47 -11.44 -8.37 7.34
C ARG A 47 -9.96 -8.19 7.67
N ALA A 48 -9.67 -7.97 8.95
CA ALA A 48 -8.34 -7.65 9.47
C ALA A 48 -7.24 -8.67 9.07
N ALA A 49 -7.44 -9.96 9.39
CA ALA A 49 -6.40 -10.98 9.13
C ALA A 49 -6.05 -11.13 7.64
N PRO A 50 -7.02 -11.25 6.70
CA PRO A 50 -6.70 -11.22 5.27
C PRO A 50 -6.00 -9.94 4.80
N ALA A 51 -6.40 -8.78 5.31
CA ALA A 51 -5.77 -7.51 4.94
C ALA A 51 -4.32 -7.43 5.44
N ALA A 52 -4.05 -7.83 6.68
CA ALA A 52 -2.70 -7.88 7.25
C ALA A 52 -1.81 -8.87 6.49
N ALA A 53 -2.31 -10.07 6.20
CA ALA A 53 -1.59 -11.06 5.41
C ALA A 53 -1.30 -10.56 3.98
N GLY A 54 -2.26 -9.87 3.35
CA GLY A 54 -2.09 -9.27 2.03
C GLY A 54 -1.03 -8.16 2.02
N LEU A 55 -1.02 -7.28 3.03
CA LEU A 55 -0.01 -6.24 3.22
C LEU A 55 1.39 -6.84 3.39
N LEU A 56 1.53 -7.89 4.21
CA LEU A 56 2.77 -8.66 4.34
C LEU A 56 3.19 -9.28 3.01
N GLY A 57 2.24 -9.85 2.25
CA GLY A 57 2.50 -10.41 0.93
C GLY A 57 3.02 -9.38 -0.07
N LEU A 58 2.44 -8.17 -0.11
CA LEU A 58 2.95 -7.06 -0.93
C LEU A 58 4.37 -6.67 -0.53
N ALA A 59 4.63 -6.58 0.76
CA ALA A 59 5.94 -6.26 1.32
C ALA A 59 6.97 -7.37 1.02
N ASP A 60 6.56 -8.63 0.98
CA ASP A 60 7.42 -9.75 0.59
C ASP A 60 7.76 -9.71 -0.89
N VAL A 61 6.77 -9.45 -1.76
CA VAL A 61 6.99 -9.23 -3.19
C VAL A 61 8.05 -8.17 -3.39
N ALA A 62 7.97 -7.04 -2.69
CA ALA A 62 8.92 -5.95 -2.83
C ALA A 62 10.38 -6.32 -2.51
N ARG A 63 10.59 -7.33 -1.66
CA ARG A 63 11.90 -7.89 -1.31
C ARG A 63 12.36 -9.01 -2.24
N THR A 64 11.48 -9.57 -3.08
CA THR A 64 11.86 -10.63 -4.03
C THR A 64 12.71 -10.10 -5.18
N ARG A 65 13.57 -10.96 -5.73
CA ARG A 65 14.30 -10.70 -6.98
C ARG A 65 14.50 -11.98 -7.76
N TYR A 66 14.27 -11.90 -9.08
CA TYR A 66 14.33 -13.05 -10.00
C TYR A 66 15.49 -12.94 -10.99
N HIS A 67 16.03 -11.74 -11.19
CA HIS A 67 17.34 -11.48 -11.80
C HIS A 67 18.12 -10.54 -10.89
N ARG A 68 19.46 -10.54 -10.91
CA ARG A 68 20.32 -9.75 -10.00
C ARG A 68 20.39 -8.26 -10.42
N PRO A 69 19.61 -7.33 -9.85
CA PRO A 69 19.74 -5.92 -10.13
C PRO A 69 20.83 -5.35 -9.20
N ARG A 70 21.35 -4.14 -9.50
CA ARG A 70 22.16 -3.41 -8.51
C ARG A 70 21.35 -3.22 -7.21
N PRO A 71 22.01 -3.19 -6.02
CA PRO A 71 21.33 -2.90 -4.77
C PRO A 71 20.61 -1.57 -4.88
N THR A 72 19.34 -1.57 -4.54
CA THR A 72 18.51 -0.37 -4.52
C THR A 72 17.83 -0.36 -3.16
N GLY A 73 17.75 0.81 -2.53
CA GLY A 73 16.92 1.02 -1.33
C GLY A 73 15.45 0.96 -1.72
N MET A 74 15.01 -0.23 -2.15
CA MET A 74 13.63 -0.52 -2.51
C MET A 74 12.77 -0.46 -1.24
N ARG A 75 11.62 0.18 -1.34
CA ARG A 75 10.69 0.41 -0.24
C ARG A 75 9.34 -0.20 -0.60
N ASP A 76 8.58 -0.59 0.42
CA ASP A 76 7.34 -1.36 0.27
C ASP A 76 6.12 -0.40 0.09
N PRO A 77 4.86 -0.87 0.10
CA PRO A 77 3.90 -0.54 -0.95
C PRO A 77 3.56 0.96 -1.12
N VAL A 78 3.14 1.29 -2.35
CA VAL A 78 2.36 2.50 -2.62
C VAL A 78 0.92 2.23 -2.19
N VAL A 79 0.36 3.11 -1.38
CA VAL A 79 -1.01 3.08 -0.88
C VAL A 79 -1.78 4.23 -1.52
N THR A 80 -2.84 3.92 -2.24
CA THR A 80 -3.69 4.88 -2.94
C THR A 80 -5.12 4.77 -2.43
N CYS A 81 -5.70 5.87 -2.00
CA CYS A 81 -7.12 6.00 -1.68
C CYS A 81 -7.85 6.59 -2.89
N ASN A 82 -8.73 5.78 -3.49
CA ASN A 82 -9.44 6.12 -4.74
C ASN A 82 -10.92 6.48 -4.51
N GLY A 83 -11.33 6.77 -3.27
CA GLY A 83 -12.73 7.07 -2.94
C GLY A 83 -13.53 5.80 -2.65
N ASP A 84 -13.46 4.82 -3.55
CA ASP A 84 -14.22 3.56 -3.47
C ASP A 84 -13.43 2.38 -2.90
N ARG A 85 -12.11 2.54 -2.74
CA ARG A 85 -11.20 1.50 -2.24
C ARG A 85 -9.89 2.08 -1.72
N LEU A 86 -9.21 1.29 -0.91
CA LEU A 86 -7.77 1.40 -0.70
C LEU A 86 -7.06 0.40 -1.58
N ARG A 87 -6.15 0.89 -2.42
CA ARG A 87 -5.29 0.09 -3.28
C ARG A 87 -3.87 0.15 -2.76
N MET A 88 -3.26 -1.01 -2.56
CA MET A 88 -1.87 -1.14 -2.15
C MET A 88 -1.12 -1.93 -3.20
N GLU A 89 0.03 -1.43 -3.64
CA GLU A 89 0.74 -1.98 -4.79
C GLU A 89 2.24 -2.07 -4.55
N SER A 90 2.86 -3.12 -5.09
CA SER A 90 4.31 -3.30 -5.03
C SER A 90 4.93 -3.92 -6.29
N PHE A 91 6.08 -3.35 -6.63
CA PHE A 91 7.22 -3.89 -7.36
C PHE A 91 8.08 -4.95 -6.69
N SER A 92 8.31 -6.14 -7.25
CA SER A 92 9.56 -6.85 -6.91
C SER A 92 10.81 -5.98 -7.12
N ALA A 93 11.90 -6.31 -6.41
CA ALA A 93 13.14 -5.53 -6.44
C ALA A 93 13.65 -5.27 -7.87
N CYS A 94 13.45 -6.27 -8.72
CA CYS A 94 13.86 -6.31 -10.12
C CYS A 94 12.78 -5.83 -11.11
N GLY A 95 11.59 -5.44 -10.63
CA GLY A 95 10.46 -4.97 -11.45
C GLY A 95 9.76 -6.04 -12.28
N GLY A 96 10.07 -7.32 -12.08
CA GLY A 96 9.55 -8.43 -12.91
C GLY A 96 8.22 -9.01 -12.42
N VAL A 97 7.86 -8.74 -11.17
CA VAL A 97 6.58 -9.13 -10.55
C VAL A 97 5.93 -7.89 -9.99
N TYR A 98 4.64 -7.71 -10.30
CA TYR A 98 3.75 -6.71 -9.74
C TYR A 98 2.72 -7.41 -8.85
N ALA A 99 2.42 -6.82 -7.70
CA ALA A 99 1.35 -7.29 -6.83
C ALA A 99 0.46 -6.13 -6.40
N ARG A 100 -0.83 -6.43 -6.22
CA ARG A 100 -1.88 -5.49 -5.85
C ARG A 100 -2.82 -6.10 -4.84
N LEU A 101 -3.10 -5.37 -3.77
CA LEU A 101 -4.19 -5.62 -2.83
C LEU A 101 -5.19 -4.49 -2.95
N ASP A 102 -6.43 -4.82 -3.27
CA ASP A 102 -7.56 -3.89 -3.21
C ASP A 102 -8.43 -4.23 -1.99
N VAL A 103 -8.59 -3.27 -1.09
CA VAL A 103 -9.57 -3.32 -0.01
C VAL A 103 -10.76 -2.50 -0.46
N LEU A 104 -11.84 -3.21 -0.82
CA LEU A 104 -13.07 -2.64 -1.36
C LEU A 104 -13.90 -1.95 -0.27
N GLN A 105 -14.83 -1.10 -0.68
CA GLN A 105 -15.67 -0.30 0.23
C GLN A 105 -16.40 -1.13 1.31
N ASP A 106 -16.85 -2.35 0.98
CA ASP A 106 -17.51 -3.26 1.94
C ASP A 106 -16.57 -3.77 3.04
N ALA A 107 -15.27 -3.72 2.80
CA ALA A 107 -14.22 -4.07 3.75
C ALA A 107 -13.68 -2.88 4.56
N LEU A 108 -14.18 -1.66 4.28
CA LEU A 108 -13.77 -0.41 4.94
C LEU A 108 -14.89 0.10 5.85
N ASP A 109 -14.69 0.01 7.16
CA ASP A 109 -15.55 0.64 8.16
C ASP A 109 -14.87 1.90 8.68
N GLY A 110 -15.09 3.02 7.99
CA GLY A 110 -14.50 4.30 8.33
C GLY A 110 -14.80 5.39 7.31
N GLU A 111 -14.04 6.47 7.39
CA GLU A 111 -14.26 7.66 6.56
C GLU A 111 -13.18 7.77 5.48
N VAL A 112 -13.62 7.91 4.23
CA VAL A 112 -12.78 8.39 3.13
C VAL A 112 -12.90 9.91 3.10
N VAL A 113 -11.85 10.58 3.53
CA VAL A 113 -11.82 12.04 3.76
C VAL A 113 -11.33 12.78 2.52
N ASP A 114 -10.41 12.17 1.75
CA ASP A 114 -9.89 12.75 0.51
C ASP A 114 -9.25 11.66 -0.39
N LEU A 115 -8.91 12.03 -1.62
CA LEU A 115 -8.22 11.16 -2.57
C LEU A 115 -6.71 11.41 -2.51
N GLY A 116 -5.91 10.35 -2.67
CA GLY A 116 -4.47 10.54 -2.79
C GLY A 116 -3.65 9.28 -2.65
N THR A 117 -2.33 9.47 -2.68
CA THR A 117 -1.37 8.37 -2.62
C THR A 117 -0.20 8.70 -1.69
N THR A 118 0.23 7.70 -0.93
CA THR A 118 1.43 7.72 -0.10
C THR A 118 2.22 6.45 -0.36
N ASN A 119 3.52 6.50 -0.12
CA ASN A 119 4.37 5.33 -0.30
C ASN A 119 5.24 5.20 0.94
N VAL A 120 5.26 4.01 1.54
CA VAL A 120 5.80 3.79 2.88
C VAL A 120 6.84 2.67 2.85
N ASP A 121 7.42 2.32 4.00
CA ASP A 121 8.30 1.17 4.11
C ASP A 121 7.71 0.22 5.16
N VAL A 122 7.39 -1.01 4.78
CA VAL A 122 6.84 -2.01 5.71
C VAL A 122 8.00 -2.65 6.45
N ASN A 123 8.48 -1.90 7.45
CA ASN A 123 9.66 -2.22 8.23
C ASN A 123 9.43 -3.40 9.20
N GLY A 124 10.46 -3.78 9.97
CA GLY A 124 10.39 -4.86 10.96
C GLY A 124 9.23 -4.70 11.95
N PRO A 125 9.14 -3.59 12.71
CA PRO A 125 8.04 -3.34 13.63
C PRO A 125 6.65 -3.46 13.01
N LEU A 126 6.42 -2.88 11.82
CA LEU A 126 5.11 -2.99 11.16
C LEU A 126 4.83 -4.43 10.74
N ARG A 127 5.84 -5.16 10.22
CA ARG A 127 5.68 -6.58 9.87
C ARG A 127 5.30 -7.41 11.08
N GLU A 128 5.94 -7.17 12.21
CA GLU A 128 5.64 -7.86 13.47
C GLU A 128 4.22 -7.55 13.96
N ALA A 129 3.78 -6.29 13.90
CA ALA A 129 2.42 -5.90 14.25
C ALA A 129 1.39 -6.59 13.33
N LEU A 130 1.59 -6.55 12.02
CA LEU A 130 0.70 -7.20 11.04
C LEU A 130 0.69 -8.72 11.19
N ALA A 131 1.82 -9.35 11.50
CA ALA A 131 1.92 -10.81 11.66
C ALA A 131 1.18 -11.32 12.90
N ARG A 132 0.92 -10.45 13.89
CA ARG A 132 0.13 -10.79 15.08
C ARG A 132 -1.36 -10.65 14.87
N VAL A 133 -1.80 -9.90 13.86
CA VAL A 133 -3.22 -9.74 13.55
C VAL A 133 -3.82 -11.09 13.18
N GLY A 134 -4.68 -11.61 14.05
CA GLY A 134 -5.37 -12.88 13.87
C GLY A 134 -6.83 -12.83 14.29
N GLY A 135 -7.62 -13.83 13.89
CA GLY A 135 -9.02 -13.96 14.29
C GLY A 135 -9.88 -12.73 13.91
N ASP A 136 -10.71 -12.28 14.85
CA ASP A 136 -11.61 -11.13 14.73
C ASP A 136 -11.01 -9.84 15.34
N GLU A 137 -9.68 -9.76 15.48
CA GLU A 137 -9.03 -8.58 16.04
C GLU A 137 -9.23 -7.35 15.14
N PRO A 138 -9.53 -6.18 15.72
CA PRO A 138 -9.67 -4.96 14.95
C PRO A 138 -8.31 -4.52 14.38
N LEU A 139 -8.29 -4.20 13.09
CA LEU A 139 -7.16 -3.58 12.43
C LEU A 139 -7.60 -2.20 11.94
N HIS A 140 -7.14 -1.15 12.62
CA HIS A 140 -7.38 0.21 12.18
C HIS A 140 -6.23 0.67 11.27
N LEU A 141 -6.59 1.36 10.19
CA LEU A 141 -5.68 1.85 9.18
C LEU A 141 -6.00 3.32 8.91
N ALA A 142 -4.98 4.18 9.01
CA ALA A 142 -5.08 5.57 8.61
C ALA A 142 -4.02 5.87 7.55
N VAL A 143 -4.45 6.40 6.41
CA VAL A 143 -3.59 6.73 5.28
C VAL A 143 -3.57 8.24 5.13
N GLY A 144 -2.40 8.86 5.19
CA GLY A 144 -2.24 10.29 4.98
C GLY A 144 -1.18 10.62 3.94
N THR A 145 -1.10 11.90 3.60
CA THR A 145 -0.13 12.43 2.61
C THR A 145 1.33 12.10 2.94
N GLY A 146 1.66 11.95 4.23
CA GLY A 146 3.02 11.75 4.72
C GLY A 146 3.25 10.47 5.52
N GLU A 147 2.23 9.62 5.71
CA GLU A 147 2.34 8.44 6.56
C GLU A 147 1.23 7.41 6.34
N LEU A 148 1.50 6.19 6.78
CA LEU A 148 0.56 5.11 7.04
C LEU A 148 0.62 4.80 8.53
N VAL A 149 -0.53 4.81 9.21
CA VAL A 149 -0.66 4.38 10.60
C VAL A 149 -1.47 3.09 10.63
N VAL A 150 -0.90 2.07 11.28
CA VAL A 150 -1.55 0.79 11.52
C VAL A 150 -1.68 0.59 13.01
N THR A 151 -2.90 0.45 13.50
CA THR A 151 -3.18 0.27 14.92
C THR A 151 -3.84 -1.09 15.15
N THR A 152 -3.20 -1.87 16.01
CA THR A 152 -3.71 -3.15 16.52
C THR A 152 -3.97 -3.02 18.03
N LEU A 153 -4.40 -4.11 18.67
CA LEU A 153 -4.57 -4.14 20.14
C LEU A 153 -3.25 -3.89 20.90
N ASP A 154 -2.10 -4.20 20.28
CA ASP A 154 -0.77 -3.99 20.87
C ASP A 154 -0.29 -2.53 20.74
N GLY A 155 -1.00 -1.69 19.99
CA GLY A 155 -0.69 -0.28 19.79
C GLY A 155 -0.55 0.11 18.31
N ALA A 156 -0.08 1.34 18.10
CA ALA A 156 0.06 1.94 16.78
C ALA A 156 1.50 1.87 16.26
N THR A 157 1.65 1.52 14.99
CA THR A 157 2.88 1.63 14.21
C THR A 157 2.71 2.68 13.13
N VAL A 158 3.67 3.60 13.02
CA VAL A 158 3.62 4.73 12.07
C VAL A 158 4.76 4.58 11.06
N GLU A 159 4.39 4.41 9.80
CA GLU A 159 5.33 4.41 8.69
C GLU A 159 5.27 5.71 7.92
N LYS A 160 6.41 6.40 7.87
CA LYS A 160 6.51 7.67 7.16
C LYS A 160 6.61 7.46 5.67
N LYS A 161 6.18 8.48 4.93
CA LYS A 161 6.36 8.54 3.49
C LYS A 161 7.84 8.53 3.16
N VAL A 162 8.16 7.75 2.14
CA VAL A 162 9.52 7.56 1.68
C VAL A 162 9.69 7.98 0.22
N PRO A 163 10.91 8.13 -0.31
CA PRO A 163 11.10 8.29 -1.75
C PRO A 163 10.77 6.98 -2.51
N LEU A 164 10.04 7.08 -3.61
CA LEU A 164 9.76 5.95 -4.49
C LEU A 164 10.87 5.82 -5.55
N PRO A 165 11.36 4.61 -5.88
CA PRO A 165 12.36 4.44 -6.93
C PRO A 165 11.82 4.78 -8.33
N ASP A 166 12.61 5.48 -9.15
CA ASP A 166 12.23 5.91 -10.52
C ASP A 166 11.69 4.77 -11.41
N ARG A 167 12.26 3.57 -11.27
CA ARG A 167 11.80 2.40 -12.04
C ARG A 167 10.38 1.97 -11.67
N TRP A 168 9.96 2.14 -10.42
CA TRP A 168 8.58 1.84 -10.00
C TRP A 168 7.62 2.89 -10.55
N LEU A 169 8.01 4.17 -10.54
CA LEU A 169 7.19 5.22 -11.16
C LEU A 169 6.87 4.90 -12.62
N ARG A 170 7.87 4.48 -13.39
CA ARG A 170 7.66 4.02 -14.78
C ARG A 170 6.82 2.74 -14.82
N GLY A 171 7.13 1.77 -13.97
CA GLY A 171 6.37 0.52 -13.88
C GLY A 171 4.88 0.74 -13.60
N PHE A 172 4.52 1.69 -12.74
CA PHE A 172 3.11 2.00 -12.45
C PHE A 172 2.36 2.56 -13.66
N ALA A 173 3.00 3.35 -14.51
CA ALA A 173 2.36 3.81 -15.74
C ALA A 173 2.10 2.62 -16.69
N GLU A 174 3.11 1.79 -16.91
CA GLU A 174 3.04 0.65 -17.84
C GLU A 174 2.07 -0.43 -17.36
N VAL A 175 2.05 -0.75 -16.06
CA VAL A 175 1.22 -1.86 -15.54
C VAL A 175 -0.27 -1.57 -15.69
N GLN A 176 -0.70 -0.31 -15.59
CA GLN A 176 -2.11 0.04 -15.81
C GLN A 176 -2.49 -0.12 -17.28
N VAL A 177 -1.59 0.23 -18.21
CA VAL A 177 -1.81 0.00 -19.65
C VAL A 177 -1.89 -1.49 -19.95
N ILE A 178 -0.96 -2.30 -19.43
CA ILE A 178 -0.96 -3.75 -19.61
C ILE A 178 -2.23 -4.38 -19.03
N ALA A 179 -2.58 -4.03 -17.78
CA ALA A 179 -3.75 -4.59 -17.09
C ALA A 179 -5.08 -4.17 -17.73
N SER A 180 -5.13 -3.04 -18.44
CA SER A 180 -6.36 -2.59 -19.12
C SER A 180 -6.84 -3.55 -20.22
N ALA A 181 -5.94 -4.36 -20.78
CA ALA A 181 -6.24 -5.38 -21.78
C ALA A 181 -6.47 -6.78 -21.19
N PHE A 182 -6.44 -6.92 -19.85
CA PHE A 182 -6.64 -8.22 -19.22
C PHE A 182 -8.11 -8.62 -19.26
N ASP A 183 -8.33 -9.89 -19.60
CA ASP A 183 -9.64 -10.53 -19.61
C ASP A 183 -9.71 -11.53 -18.44
N PRO A 184 -10.67 -11.40 -17.51
CA PRO A 184 -10.78 -12.29 -16.36
C PRO A 184 -11.07 -13.72 -16.82
N ARG A 185 -10.17 -14.65 -16.49
CA ARG A 185 -10.30 -16.08 -16.89
C ARG A 185 -10.79 -17.00 -15.79
N ALA A 186 -10.59 -16.65 -14.53
CA ALA A 186 -11.02 -17.43 -13.38
C ALA A 186 -11.14 -16.55 -12.14
N GLU A 187 -12.09 -16.89 -11.28
CA GLU A 187 -12.21 -16.41 -9.91
C GLU A 187 -12.20 -17.65 -8.99
N LEU A 188 -11.38 -17.62 -7.93
CA LEU A 188 -11.19 -18.76 -7.05
C LEU A 188 -11.55 -18.36 -5.62
N THR A 189 -12.30 -19.23 -4.93
CA THR A 189 -12.42 -19.14 -3.47
C THR A 189 -11.07 -19.35 -2.80
N ALA A 190 -10.92 -18.95 -1.54
CA ALA A 190 -9.69 -19.16 -0.79
C ALA A 190 -9.25 -20.64 -0.75
N ALA A 191 -10.21 -21.56 -0.59
CA ALA A 191 -9.92 -23.00 -0.58
C ALA A 191 -9.44 -23.51 -1.94
N GLU A 192 -10.03 -23.03 -3.04
CA GLU A 192 -9.60 -23.37 -4.40
C GLU A 192 -8.24 -22.77 -4.74
N ALA A 193 -7.98 -21.53 -4.35
CA ALA A 193 -6.68 -20.89 -4.54
C ALA A 193 -5.57 -21.65 -3.79
N VAL A 194 -5.79 -22.04 -2.53
CA VAL A 194 -4.83 -22.86 -1.77
C VAL A 194 -4.61 -24.21 -2.42
N ARG A 195 -5.68 -24.88 -2.88
CA ARG A 195 -5.58 -26.16 -3.59
C ARG A 195 -4.78 -26.01 -4.89
N PHE A 196 -5.07 -24.98 -5.67
CA PHE A 196 -4.38 -24.67 -6.92
C PHE A 196 -2.88 -24.43 -6.68
N LEU A 197 -2.53 -23.54 -5.75
CA LEU A 197 -1.14 -23.22 -5.44
C LEU A 197 -0.35 -24.43 -4.92
N ARG A 198 -0.97 -25.29 -4.09
CA ARG A 198 -0.35 -26.54 -3.62
C ARG A 198 -0.20 -27.59 -4.72
N GLY A 199 -1.02 -27.52 -5.76
CA GLY A 199 -0.96 -28.40 -6.93
C GLY A 199 0.08 -27.97 -7.96
N LEU A 200 0.69 -26.78 -7.83
CA LEU A 200 1.73 -26.33 -8.75
C LEU A 200 2.99 -27.21 -8.60
N PRO A 201 3.66 -27.57 -9.71
CA PRO A 201 4.87 -28.38 -9.65
C PRO A 201 5.97 -27.71 -8.80
N ALA A 202 6.42 -28.39 -7.76
CA ALA A 202 7.54 -27.93 -6.94
C ALA A 202 8.87 -28.25 -7.66
N GLY A 203 9.35 -27.37 -8.54
CA GLY A 203 10.63 -27.59 -9.21
C GLY A 203 11.14 -26.40 -10.01
N ARG A 204 12.45 -26.13 -9.88
CA ARG A 204 13.24 -25.40 -10.89
C ARG A 204 13.62 -26.38 -12.00
N GLY A 205 12.62 -26.96 -12.67
CA GLY A 205 12.81 -27.79 -13.86
C GLY A 205 12.77 -26.91 -15.10
N GLY A 206 13.77 -27.02 -15.97
CA GLY A 206 14.08 -26.13 -17.08
C GLY A 206 12.91 -25.47 -17.82
N ALA A 207 13.04 -24.15 -17.99
CA ALA A 207 12.69 -23.34 -19.17
C ALA A 207 11.34 -23.48 -19.89
N ASP A 208 10.39 -24.30 -19.43
CA ASP A 208 9.09 -24.44 -20.10
C ASP A 208 8.03 -23.60 -19.38
N ALA A 209 7.40 -22.71 -20.15
CA ALA A 209 6.26 -21.94 -19.68
C ALA A 209 5.10 -22.90 -19.37
N LEU A 210 4.65 -22.90 -18.12
CA LEU A 210 3.46 -23.64 -17.70
C LEU A 210 2.22 -22.77 -17.93
N TRP A 211 1.18 -23.37 -18.50
CA TRP A 211 -0.11 -22.72 -18.73
C TRP A 211 -1.18 -23.41 -17.89
N ALA A 212 -1.99 -22.64 -17.17
CA ALA A 212 -3.21 -23.14 -16.56
C ALA A 212 -4.30 -23.19 -17.63
N VAL A 213 -4.95 -24.35 -17.77
CA VAL A 213 -6.09 -24.55 -18.69
C VAL A 213 -7.34 -24.88 -17.87
N PRO A 214 -8.54 -24.41 -18.28
CA PRO A 214 -9.79 -24.81 -17.65
C PRO A 214 -9.91 -26.33 -17.59
N ALA A 215 -10.33 -26.86 -16.45
CA ALA A 215 -10.51 -28.28 -16.25
C ALA A 215 -11.85 -28.77 -16.83
N GLY A 216 -11.97 -28.74 -18.16
CA GLY A 216 -13.13 -29.28 -18.89
C GLY A 216 -14.40 -28.43 -18.82
#